data_AF-A0A6A4XCV8-F1
#
_entry.id   AF-A0A6A4XCV8-F1
#
_cell.length_a   1.000
_cell.length_b   1.000
_cell.length_c   1.000
_cell.angle_alpha   90.00
_cell.angle_beta   90.00
_cell.angle_gamma   90.00
#
_symmetry.space_group_name_H-M   'P 1'
#
loop_
_entity.id
_entity.type
_entity.pdbx_description
1 polymer ?
#
loop_
_entity_poly.entity_id
_entity_poly.type
_entity_poly.pdbx_seq_one_letter_code
_entity_poly.pdbx_strand_id
1 'polypeptide(L)'
;MRYSKSVWETVKQQNQDLKLWEIGKIIGSMWRDLPESEKQEFIDDYENEKIEYERAVKEYHASATYQAYLSAKNKVAEETPPLVHEAEDEEDQDEQFSVKQVAHARYLRNHRLINEIFSDTVVPDVRTVVTTPRMQLLKRQVHSLTMHQKKLEGELQQIEEKFEAKKQKFEESTEVFNDELKALL
;
A
#
# COMPACT_ATOMS: atom_id res chain seq x y z
N MET A 1 -1.75 -9.30 32.97
CA MET A 1 -1.60 -8.47 34.18
C MET A 1 -0.60 -9.18 35.11
N ARG A 2 0.47 -8.51 35.56
CA ARG A 2 1.60 -9.13 36.30
C ARG A 2 1.17 -9.67 37.66
N TYR A 3 0.42 -8.87 38.42
CA TYR A 3 -0.19 -9.28 39.68
C TYR A 3 -1.01 -10.57 39.56
N SER A 4 -1.87 -10.66 38.53
CA SER A 4 -2.68 -11.87 38.32
C SER A 4 -1.84 -13.12 38.10
N LYS A 5 -0.62 -13.01 37.54
CA LYS A 5 0.29 -14.16 37.37
C LYS A 5 0.99 -14.53 38.67
N SER A 6 1.36 -13.55 39.51
CA SER A 6 2.05 -13.82 40.78
C SER A 6 1.15 -14.49 41.81
N VAL A 7 -0.14 -14.16 41.83
CA VAL A 7 -1.10 -14.76 42.79
C VAL A 7 -1.85 -15.97 42.22
N TRP A 8 -1.70 -16.28 40.93
CA TRP A 8 -2.48 -17.32 40.23
C TRP A 8 -2.36 -18.69 40.90
N GLU A 9 -1.13 -19.18 41.09
CA GLU A 9 -0.89 -20.51 41.66
C GLU A 9 -1.32 -20.59 43.12
N THR A 10 -1.08 -19.53 43.90
CA THR A 10 -1.49 -19.46 45.31
C THR A 10 -3.01 -19.51 45.45
N VAL A 11 -3.74 -18.71 44.67
CA VAL A 11 -5.21 -18.66 44.73
C VAL A 11 -5.80 -19.97 44.20
N LYS A 12 -5.22 -20.55 43.15
CA LYS A 12 -5.65 -21.87 42.63
C LYS A 12 -5.42 -22.99 43.63
N GLN A 13 -4.30 -22.98 44.35
CA GLN A 13 -3.98 -24.00 45.35
C GLN A 13 -4.85 -23.90 46.60
N GLN A 14 -5.25 -22.68 46.99
CA GLN A 14 -6.19 -22.44 48.09
C GLN A 14 -7.65 -22.73 47.70
N ASN A 15 -7.95 -22.72 46.40
CA ASN A 15 -9.30 -22.89 45.87
C ASN A 15 -9.34 -24.01 44.81
N GLN A 16 -8.89 -25.22 45.18
CA GLN A 16 -8.76 -26.37 44.27
C GLN A 16 -10.10 -26.86 43.71
N ASP A 17 -11.21 -26.55 44.41
CA ASP A 17 -12.56 -26.97 44.05
C ASP A 17 -13.30 -25.96 43.16
N LEU A 18 -12.73 -24.76 42.97
CA LEU A 18 -13.32 -23.70 42.16
C LEU A 18 -12.90 -23.82 40.69
N LYS A 19 -13.82 -23.43 39.80
CA LYS A 19 -13.55 -23.42 38.37
C LYS A 19 -12.59 -22.28 38.03
N LEU A 20 -11.77 -22.46 36.99
CA LEU A 20 -10.76 -21.49 36.55
C LEU A 20 -11.29 -20.06 36.34
N TRP A 21 -12.54 -19.93 35.87
CA TRP A 21 -13.18 -18.62 35.68
C TRP A 21 -13.63 -17.96 37.00
N GLU A 22 -13.87 -18.74 38.05
CA GLU A 22 -14.17 -18.25 39.41
C GLU A 22 -12.89 -17.76 40.10
N ILE A 23 -11.78 -18.50 39.91
CA ILE A 23 -10.44 -18.08 40.33
C ILE A 23 -10.06 -16.72 39.72
N GLY A 24 -10.35 -16.54 38.42
CA GLY A 24 -10.15 -15.25 37.75
C GLY A 24 -10.94 -14.09 38.37
N LYS A 25 -12.17 -14.33 38.86
CA LYS A 25 -12.96 -13.30 39.56
C LYS A 25 -12.36 -12.94 40.92
N ILE A 26 -11.85 -13.92 41.65
CA ILE A 26 -11.20 -13.72 42.96
C ILE A 26 -9.95 -12.85 42.78
N ILE A 27 -9.09 -13.20 41.82
CA ILE A 27 -7.86 -12.45 41.54
C ILE A 27 -8.17 -11.01 41.10
N GLY A 28 -9.23 -10.82 40.31
CA GLY A 28 -9.70 -9.48 39.94
C GLY A 28 -10.23 -8.66 41.12
N SER A 29 -10.82 -9.30 42.15
CA SER A 29 -11.19 -8.60 43.38
C SER A 29 -9.97 -8.27 44.23
N MET A 30 -9.06 -9.23 44.42
CA MET A 30 -7.81 -9.01 45.15
C MET A 30 -7.00 -7.86 44.57
N TRP A 31 -6.95 -7.74 43.23
CA TRP A 31 -6.32 -6.58 42.58
C TRP A 31 -7.03 -5.27 42.89
N ARG A 32 -8.38 -5.23 42.91
CA ARG A 32 -9.11 -3.99 43.23
C ARG A 32 -8.88 -3.56 44.67
N ASP A 33 -8.86 -4.52 45.58
CA ASP A 33 -8.77 -4.30 47.02
C ASP A 33 -7.30 -4.14 47.52
N LEU A 34 -6.31 -4.35 46.64
CA LEU A 34 -4.89 -4.19 46.96
C LEU A 34 -4.55 -2.71 47.28
N PRO A 35 -3.71 -2.44 48.30
CA PRO A 35 -3.23 -1.09 48.58
C PRO A 35 -2.55 -0.45 47.38
N GLU A 36 -2.72 0.86 47.21
CA GLU A 36 -2.14 1.58 46.07
C GLU A 36 -0.61 1.50 46.05
N SER A 37 0.04 1.42 47.22
CA SER A 37 1.48 1.23 47.34
C SER A 37 1.97 -0.09 46.73
N GLU A 38 1.22 -1.18 46.93
CA GLU A 38 1.57 -2.50 46.39
C GLU A 38 1.19 -2.61 44.91
N LYS A 39 0.11 -1.94 44.47
CA LYS A 39 -0.22 -1.81 43.05
C LYS A 39 0.88 -1.06 42.30
N GLN A 40 1.42 -0.01 42.91
CA GLN A 40 2.44 0.84 42.31
C GLN A 40 3.70 0.04 41.95
N GLU A 41 4.13 -0.91 42.79
CA GLU A 41 5.27 -1.79 42.47
C GLU A 41 5.07 -2.57 41.17
N PHE A 42 3.86 -3.11 40.92
CA PHE A 42 3.57 -3.82 39.67
C PHE A 42 3.45 -2.91 38.44
N ILE A 43 3.08 -1.64 38.66
CA ILE A 43 3.02 -0.62 37.62
C ILE A 43 4.43 -0.18 37.27
N ASP A 44 5.25 0.14 38.26
CA ASP A 44 6.65 0.56 38.12
C ASP A 44 7.47 -0.55 37.44
N ASP A 45 7.31 -1.81 37.85
CA ASP A 45 7.95 -2.95 37.19
C ASP A 45 7.54 -3.08 35.71
N TYR A 46 6.28 -2.81 35.39
CA TYR A 46 5.81 -2.83 34.02
C TYR A 46 6.39 -1.67 33.20
N GLU A 47 6.43 -0.46 33.77
CA GLU A 47 7.00 0.71 33.11
C GLU A 47 8.51 0.56 32.88
N ASN A 48 9.24 0.04 33.86
CA ASN A 48 10.65 -0.27 33.73
C ASN A 48 10.92 -1.31 32.64
N GLU A 49 10.18 -2.42 32.61
CA GLU A 49 10.37 -3.44 31.56
C GLU A 49 9.97 -2.91 30.17
N LYS A 50 8.96 -2.03 30.09
CA LYS A 50 8.60 -1.35 28.85
C LYS A 50 9.74 -0.46 28.35
N ILE A 51 10.39 0.28 29.23
CA ILE A 51 11.56 1.12 28.90
C ILE A 51 12.72 0.25 28.39
N GLU A 52 13.00 -0.88 29.06
CA GLU A 52 14.05 -1.81 28.63
C GLU A 52 13.72 -2.45 27.27
N TYR A 53 12.48 -2.84 27.04
CA TYR A 53 12.04 -3.37 25.74
C TYR A 53 12.20 -2.34 24.62
N GLU A 54 11.74 -1.10 24.84
CA GLU A 54 11.87 -0.02 23.86
C GLU A 54 13.35 0.28 23.56
N ARG A 55 14.22 0.23 24.58
CA ARG A 55 15.68 0.37 24.41
C ARG A 55 16.26 -0.77 23.60
N ALA A 56 15.92 -2.02 23.93
CA ALA A 56 16.41 -3.21 23.25
C ALA A 56 16.00 -3.25 21.77
N VAL A 57 14.75 -2.87 21.45
CA VAL A 57 14.28 -2.74 20.07
C VAL A 57 15.08 -1.68 19.32
N LYS A 58 15.30 -0.52 19.94
CA LYS A 58 16.07 0.56 19.32
C LYS A 58 17.53 0.14 19.07
N GLU A 59 18.14 -0.56 20.01
CA GLU A 59 19.49 -1.12 19.87
C GLU A 59 19.56 -2.20 18.79
N TYR A 60 18.54 -3.06 18.69
CA TYR A 60 18.44 -4.06 17.62
C TYR A 60 18.34 -3.41 16.24
N HIS A 61 17.50 -2.39 16.08
CA HIS A 61 17.37 -1.64 14.82
C HIS A 61 18.63 -0.82 14.49
N ALA A 62 19.34 -0.35 15.50
CA ALA A 62 20.62 0.34 15.34
C ALA A 62 21.80 -0.63 15.15
N SER A 63 21.60 -1.94 15.31
CA SER A 63 22.68 -2.92 15.22
C SER A 63 23.24 -2.99 13.80
N ALA A 64 24.57 -3.13 13.71
CA ALA A 64 25.27 -3.24 12.44
C ALA A 64 24.79 -4.46 11.62
N THR A 65 24.33 -5.53 12.28
CA THR A 65 23.75 -6.71 11.65
C THR A 65 22.41 -6.42 10.98
N TYR A 66 21.54 -5.63 11.61
CA TYR A 66 20.25 -5.23 11.03
C TYR A 66 20.45 -4.25 9.88
N GLN A 67 21.35 -3.28 10.03
CA GLN A 67 21.72 -2.34 8.97
C GLN A 67 22.42 -3.03 7.78
N ALA A 68 23.26 -4.04 8.05
CA ALA A 68 23.87 -4.87 7.00
C ALA A 68 22.83 -5.73 6.27
N TYR A 69 21.84 -6.26 6.99
CA TYR A 69 20.71 -6.98 6.39
C TYR A 69 19.88 -6.09 5.46
N LEU A 70 19.54 -4.87 5.90
CA LEU A 70 18.80 -3.90 5.08
C LEU A 70 19.57 -3.52 3.80
N SER A 71 20.87 -3.25 3.93
CA SER A 71 21.70 -2.89 2.78
C SER A 71 21.94 -4.06 1.82
N ALA A 72 22.03 -5.30 2.31
CA ALA A 72 22.08 -6.49 1.48
C ALA A 72 20.75 -6.76 0.76
N LYS A 73 19.61 -6.59 1.45
CA LYS A 73 18.27 -6.75 0.87
C LYS A 73 18.04 -5.74 -0.28
N ASN A 74 18.44 -4.48 -0.10
CA ASN A 74 18.29 -3.45 -1.14
C ASN A 74 19.15 -3.71 -2.38
N LYS A 75 20.34 -4.31 -2.24
CA LYS A 75 21.18 -4.69 -3.40
C LYS A 75 20.58 -5.84 -4.20
N VAL A 76 19.94 -6.79 -3.54
CA VAL A 76 19.29 -7.94 -4.21
C VAL A 76 18.06 -7.50 -5.01
N ALA A 77 17.34 -6.48 -4.55
CA ALA A 77 16.21 -5.88 -5.27
C ALA A 77 16.62 -5.11 -6.53
N GLU A 78 17.86 -4.61 -6.61
CA GLU A 78 18.35 -3.79 -7.73
C GLU A 78 18.90 -4.64 -8.91
N GLU A 79 19.30 -5.90 -8.66
CA GLU A 79 19.94 -6.77 -9.65
C GLU A 79 18.98 -7.73 -10.40
N THR A 80 17.67 -7.74 -10.11
CA THR A 80 16.69 -8.63 -10.76
C THR A 80 15.79 -7.89 -11.77
N PRO A 81 15.84 -8.20 -13.08
CA PRO A 81 14.91 -7.64 -14.07
C PRO A 81 13.48 -8.20 -13.88
N PRO A 82 12.43 -7.41 -14.17
CA PRO A 82 11.05 -7.78 -13.87
C PRO A 82 10.54 -8.86 -14.84
N LEU A 83 10.70 -10.12 -14.46
CA LEU A 83 10.01 -11.26 -15.07
C LEU A 83 8.66 -11.43 -14.37
N VAL A 84 7.62 -11.53 -15.19
CA VAL A 84 6.21 -11.71 -14.83
C VAL A 84 6.04 -13.00 -14.01
N HIS A 85 6.19 -12.88 -12.70
CA HIS A 85 5.57 -13.67 -11.66
C HIS A 85 5.01 -12.67 -10.64
N GLU A 86 3.87 -13.03 -10.08
CA GLU A 86 2.97 -12.24 -9.24
C GLU A 86 3.72 -11.31 -8.28
N ALA A 87 3.25 -10.06 -8.17
CA ALA A 87 3.76 -9.08 -7.22
C ALA A 87 3.62 -9.61 -5.79
N GLU A 88 4.62 -10.33 -5.32
CA GLU A 88 4.88 -10.45 -3.89
C GLU A 88 5.54 -9.14 -3.47
N ASP A 89 4.68 -8.15 -3.19
CA ASP A 89 5.02 -6.87 -2.58
C ASP A 89 5.72 -7.11 -1.22
N GLU A 90 7.04 -7.26 -1.23
CA GLU A 90 7.86 -7.36 -0.01
C GLU A 90 8.37 -6.00 0.50
N GLU A 91 7.72 -4.91 0.07
CA GLU A 91 7.88 -3.54 0.61
C GLU A 91 6.83 -3.17 1.68
N ASP A 92 5.93 -4.10 2.06
CA ASP A 92 4.79 -3.80 2.96
C ASP A 92 4.96 -4.29 4.42
N GLN A 93 6.19 -4.47 4.93
CA GLN A 93 6.37 -4.91 6.33
C GLN A 93 6.28 -3.80 7.39
N ASP A 94 6.09 -2.53 7.00
CA ASP A 94 5.73 -1.45 7.92
C ASP A 94 4.24 -1.06 7.86
N GLU A 95 3.43 -1.68 7.00
CA GLU A 95 2.07 -1.17 6.71
C GLU A 95 0.98 -2.23 6.58
N GLN A 96 1.13 -3.39 7.22
CA GLN A 96 -0.08 -4.09 7.65
C GLN A 96 -0.64 -3.35 8.86
N PHE A 97 -1.38 -2.26 8.61
CA PHE A 97 -2.25 -1.64 9.60
C PHE A 97 -2.88 -2.77 10.42
N SER A 98 -2.61 -2.78 11.72
CA SER A 98 -3.22 -3.74 12.62
C SER A 98 -4.71 -3.76 12.31
N VAL A 99 -5.37 -4.92 12.32
CA VAL A 99 -6.82 -5.03 12.05
C VAL A 99 -7.62 -3.94 12.82
N LYS A 100 -7.12 -3.54 13.99
CA LYS A 100 -7.60 -2.42 14.79
C LYS A 100 -7.51 -1.05 14.09
N GLN A 101 -6.40 -0.70 13.47
CA GLN A 101 -6.22 0.54 12.72
C GLN A 101 -7.07 0.56 11.43
N VAL A 102 -7.15 -0.56 10.70
CA VAL A 102 -8.05 -0.69 9.54
C VAL A 102 -9.52 -0.52 9.96
N ALA A 103 -9.91 -1.14 11.08
CA ALA A 103 -11.24 -0.99 11.64
C ALA A 103 -11.53 0.47 12.08
N HIS A 104 -10.55 1.14 12.69
CA HIS A 104 -10.67 2.55 13.09
C HIS A 104 -10.78 3.50 11.88
N ALA A 105 -9.93 3.31 10.86
CA ALA A 105 -10.01 4.09 9.63
C ALA A 105 -11.36 3.88 8.92
N ARG A 106 -11.85 2.63 8.87
CA ARG A 106 -13.18 2.30 8.34
C ARG A 106 -14.30 2.95 9.17
N TYR A 107 -14.19 2.92 10.49
CA TYR A 107 -15.15 3.56 11.39
C TYR A 107 -15.25 5.06 11.14
N LEU A 108 -14.10 5.76 11.11
CA LEU A 108 -14.06 7.20 10.86
C LEU A 108 -14.58 7.56 9.47
N ARG A 109 -14.17 6.80 8.44
CA ARG A 109 -14.69 6.96 7.09
C ARG A 109 -16.21 6.79 7.07
N ASN A 110 -16.74 5.72 7.68
CA ASN A 110 -18.17 5.45 7.69
C ASN A 110 -18.94 6.53 8.47
N HIS A 111 -18.41 7.01 9.60
CA HIS A 111 -18.99 8.13 10.35
C HIS A 111 -18.98 9.43 9.55
N ARG A 112 -17.91 9.69 8.78
CA ARG A 112 -17.89 10.85 7.89
C ARG A 112 -18.93 10.73 6.78
N LEU A 113 -18.99 9.56 6.12
CA LEU A 113 -19.93 9.32 5.01
C LEU A 113 -21.39 9.38 5.49
N ILE A 114 -21.71 8.84 6.67
CA ILE A 114 -23.07 8.89 7.19
C ILE A 114 -23.47 10.34 7.52
N ASN A 115 -22.56 11.12 8.10
CA ASN A 115 -22.78 12.54 8.36
C ASN A 115 -22.90 13.36 7.08
N GLU A 116 -22.21 12.97 6.00
CA GLU A 116 -22.32 13.60 4.69
C GLU A 116 -23.68 13.28 4.04
N ILE A 117 -24.11 12.02 4.06
CA ILE A 117 -25.41 11.57 3.55
C ILE A 117 -26.57 12.25 4.28
N PHE A 118 -26.47 12.37 5.61
CA PHE A 118 -27.48 13.04 6.44
C PHE A 118 -27.13 14.50 6.76
N SER A 119 -26.24 15.12 5.98
CA SER A 119 -26.01 16.55 6.10
C SER A 119 -27.23 17.34 5.59
N ASP A 120 -27.34 18.61 5.97
CA ASP A 120 -28.38 19.52 5.46
C ASP A 120 -28.21 19.84 3.96
N THR A 121 -27.25 19.22 3.28
CA THR A 121 -26.98 19.41 1.85
C THR A 121 -28.13 18.85 1.03
N VAL A 122 -28.88 19.74 0.37
CA VAL A 122 -29.93 19.36 -0.56
C VAL A 122 -29.35 18.91 -1.90
N VAL A 123 -29.90 17.84 -2.47
CA VAL A 123 -29.53 17.38 -3.81
C VAL A 123 -29.94 18.45 -4.83
N PRO A 124 -28.98 19.05 -5.58
CA PRO A 124 -29.33 20.04 -6.59
C PRO A 124 -30.07 19.37 -7.76
N ASP A 125 -31.13 20.01 -8.25
CA ASP A 125 -31.80 19.56 -9.47
C ASP A 125 -30.91 19.89 -10.68
N VAL A 126 -30.20 18.87 -11.16
CA VAL A 126 -29.26 18.94 -12.28
C VAL A 126 -29.91 18.73 -13.65
N ARG A 127 -31.24 18.83 -13.76
CA ARG A 127 -31.96 18.81 -15.04
C ARG A 127 -31.57 20.04 -15.88
N THR A 128 -30.41 19.94 -16.50
CA THR A 128 -29.89 20.91 -17.44
C THR A 128 -30.44 20.57 -18.82
N VAL A 129 -31.22 21.48 -19.39
CA VAL A 129 -31.64 21.39 -20.79
C VAL A 129 -30.41 21.60 -21.67
N VAL A 130 -30.27 20.76 -22.70
CA VAL A 130 -29.21 20.91 -23.70
C VAL A 130 -29.42 22.24 -24.42
N THR A 131 -28.54 23.20 -24.15
CA THR A 131 -28.65 24.53 -24.75
C THR A 131 -28.11 24.52 -26.18
N THR A 132 -28.69 25.33 -27.06
CA THR A 132 -28.22 25.50 -28.44
C THR A 132 -26.73 25.88 -28.52
N PRO A 133 -26.20 26.81 -27.70
CA PRO A 133 -24.77 27.11 -27.68
C PRO A 133 -23.90 25.92 -27.27
N ARG A 134 -24.33 25.11 -26.28
CA ARG A 134 -23.61 23.90 -25.86
C ARG A 134 -23.56 22.88 -27.01
N MET A 135 -24.66 22.70 -27.72
CA MET A 135 -24.73 21.82 -28.89
C MET A 135 -23.83 22.31 -30.04
N GLN A 136 -23.78 23.62 -30.29
CA GLN A 136 -22.87 24.20 -31.30
C GLN A 136 -21.39 23.99 -30.92
N LEU A 137 -21.05 24.16 -29.64
CA LEU A 137 -19.69 23.89 -29.16
C LEU A 137 -19.31 22.42 -29.36
N LEU A 138 -20.21 21.50 -29.02
CA LEU A 138 -20.00 20.07 -29.22
C LEU A 138 -19.78 19.74 -30.71
N LYS A 139 -20.60 20.30 -31.61
CA LYS A 139 -20.41 20.13 -33.06
C LYS A 139 -19.05 20.63 -33.54
N ARG A 140 -18.60 21.79 -33.03
CA ARG A 140 -17.27 22.32 -33.35
C ARG A 140 -16.15 21.43 -32.81
N GLN A 141 -16.31 20.89 -31.60
CA GLN A 141 -15.35 19.95 -31.01
C GLN A 141 -15.25 18.67 -31.84
N VAL A 142 -16.37 18.07 -32.22
CA VAL A 142 -16.41 16.88 -33.08
C VAL A 142 -15.71 17.17 -34.41
N HIS A 143 -16.01 18.30 -35.05
CA HIS A 143 -15.36 18.69 -36.30
C HIS A 143 -13.84 18.85 -36.12
N SER A 144 -13.41 19.55 -35.06
CA SER A 144 -11.99 19.76 -34.77
C SER A 144 -11.24 18.45 -34.55
N LEU A 145 -11.83 17.51 -33.79
CA LEU A 145 -11.24 16.20 -33.54
C LEU A 145 -11.17 15.36 -34.83
N THR A 146 -12.21 15.42 -35.66
CA THR A 146 -12.23 14.73 -36.96
C THR A 146 -11.13 15.24 -37.88
N MET A 147 -10.91 16.57 -37.93
CA MET A 147 -9.85 17.16 -38.74
C MET A 147 -8.46 16.81 -38.20
N HIS A 148 -8.30 16.78 -36.86
CA HIS A 148 -7.06 16.35 -36.24
C HIS A 148 -6.74 14.89 -36.55
N GLN A 149 -7.73 14.00 -36.48
CA GLN A 149 -7.60 12.59 -36.86
C GLN A 149 -7.13 12.44 -38.31
N LYS A 150 -7.77 13.15 -39.25
CA LYS A 150 -7.33 13.16 -40.67
C LYS A 150 -5.90 13.65 -40.85
N LYS A 151 -5.47 14.65 -40.06
CA LYS A 151 -4.10 15.15 -40.10
C LYS A 151 -3.11 14.07 -39.66
N LEU A 152 -3.39 13.38 -38.55
CA LEU A 152 -2.56 12.28 -38.06
C LEU A 152 -2.48 11.13 -39.06
N GLU A 153 -3.59 10.76 -39.69
CA GLU A 153 -3.62 9.74 -40.74
C GLU A 153 -2.72 10.14 -41.93
N GLY A 154 -2.77 11.40 -42.36
CA GLY A 154 -1.88 11.91 -43.40
C GLY A 154 -0.41 11.94 -42.99
N GLU A 155 -0.09 12.30 -41.74
CA GLU A 155 1.27 12.24 -41.21
C GLU A 155 1.81 10.80 -41.17
N LEU A 156 0.98 9.84 -40.78
CA LEU A 156 1.33 8.42 -40.75
C LEU A 156 1.63 7.89 -42.16
N GLN A 157 0.76 8.20 -43.12
CA GLN A 157 0.96 7.81 -44.52
C GLN A 157 2.27 8.39 -45.09
N GLN A 158 2.60 9.64 -44.79
CA GLN A 158 3.86 10.24 -45.21
C GLN A 158 5.09 9.56 -44.59
N ILE A 159 5.00 9.11 -43.34
CA ILE A 159 6.08 8.37 -42.68
C ILE A 159 6.26 7.00 -43.35
N GLU A 160 5.17 6.32 -43.66
CA GLU A 160 5.17 5.03 -44.35
C GLU A 160 5.77 5.13 -45.76
N GLU A 161 5.36 6.13 -46.54
CA GLU A 161 5.92 6.40 -47.88
C GLU A 161 7.43 6.67 -47.81
N LYS A 162 7.89 7.46 -46.83
CA LYS A 162 9.32 7.71 -46.61
C LYS A 162 10.08 6.46 -46.21
N PHE A 163 9.47 5.60 -45.40
CA PHE A 163 10.07 4.35 -44.96
C PHE A 163 10.26 3.39 -46.14
N GLU A 164 9.20 3.14 -46.93
CA GLU A 164 9.27 2.24 -48.07
C GLU A 164 10.22 2.76 -49.15
N ALA A 165 10.21 4.07 -49.44
CA ALA A 165 11.17 4.67 -50.37
C ALA A 165 12.63 4.50 -49.91
N LYS A 166 12.88 4.54 -48.59
CA LYS A 166 14.22 4.31 -48.03
C LYS A 166 14.59 2.84 -48.11
N LYS A 167 13.67 1.93 -47.77
CA LYS A 167 13.86 0.49 -47.85
C LYS A 167 14.19 0.04 -49.28
N GLN A 168 13.43 0.50 -50.28
CA GLN A 168 13.68 0.20 -51.67
C GLN A 168 15.09 0.62 -52.11
N LYS A 169 15.53 1.84 -51.74
CA LYS A 169 16.90 2.31 -52.03
C LYS A 169 17.98 1.44 -51.39
N PHE A 170 17.74 0.92 -50.18
CA PHE A 170 18.67 0.01 -49.52
C PHE A 170 18.72 -1.35 -50.21
N GLU A 171 17.57 -1.89 -50.62
CA GLU A 171 17.48 -3.14 -51.38
C GLU A 171 18.22 -3.00 -52.72
N GLU A 172 17.94 -1.97 -53.50
CA GLU A 172 18.62 -1.66 -54.77
C GLU A 172 20.15 -1.53 -54.56
N SER A 173 20.58 -0.78 -53.52
CA SER A 173 22.01 -0.66 -53.21
C SER A 173 22.64 -1.99 -52.79
N THR A 174 21.88 -2.87 -52.14
CA THR A 174 22.35 -4.18 -51.68
C THR A 174 22.47 -5.15 -52.86
N GLU A 175 21.53 -5.12 -53.80
CA GLU A 175 21.59 -5.88 -55.04
C GLU A 175 22.80 -5.48 -55.88
N VAL A 176 23.01 -4.18 -56.10
CA VAL A 176 24.18 -3.67 -56.83
C VAL A 176 25.48 -4.14 -56.17
N PHE A 177 25.59 -4.01 -54.85
CA PHE A 177 26.76 -4.48 -54.11
C PHE A 177 26.98 -6.00 -54.25
N ASN A 178 25.92 -6.80 -54.17
CA ASN A 178 26.01 -8.25 -54.32
C ASN A 178 26.42 -8.66 -55.74
N ASP A 179 25.96 -7.96 -56.77
CA ASP A 179 26.33 -8.23 -58.15
C ASP A 179 27.78 -7.82 -58.43
N GLU A 180 28.25 -6.70 -57.88
CA GLU A 180 29.68 -6.34 -57.89
C GLU A 180 30.54 -7.40 -57.19
N LEU A 181 30.08 -7.92 -56.04
CA LEU A 181 30.79 -8.99 -55.32
C LEU A 181 30.88 -10.28 -56.13
N LYS A 182 29.80 -10.69 -56.81
CA LYS A 182 29.81 -11.86 -57.70
C LYS A 182 30.73 -11.67 -58.90
N ALA A 183 30.85 -10.45 -59.44
CA ALA A 183 31.72 -10.17 -60.56
C ALA A 183 33.23 -10.22 -60.20
N LEU A 184 33.55 -10.09 -58.91
CA LEU A 184 34.91 -10.14 -58.37
C LEU A 184 35.37 -11.55 -57.97
N LEU A 185 34.46 -12.54 -57.92
CA LEU A 185 34.71 -13.95 -57.59
C LEU A 185 34.71 -14.84 -58.84
#